data_AF-A0A2I1HC02-F1
#
_entry.id   AF-A0A2I1HC02-F1
#
_cell.length_a   1.000
_cell.length_b   1.000
_cell.length_c   1.000
_cell.angle_alpha   90.00
_cell.angle_beta   90.00
_cell.angle_gamma   90.00
#
_symmetry.space_group_name_H-M   'P 1'
#
loop_
_entity.id
_entity.type
_entity.pdbx_description
1 polymer ?
#
loop_
_entity_poly.entity_id
_entity_poly.type
_entity_poly.pdbx_seq_one_letter_code
_entity_poly.pdbx_strand_id
1 'polypeptide(L)'
;MDENTNNMDLSEQTTNEERPMSDVEDTTPLPVTDYEAMANKIMPELGQEIEDFKYNTWHVTNWRHLEKRITGPEFEAGNWKWRILLFPSGNNNQDTVSIYLDFVDPKGAPAGWHSCVQFALVLWNPEDPTQYIYHHAHHRFIAEESDWGFTRFYDLRKLLTPCENRTRALIENDSTNITAFVRVLKDP
;
A
#
# COMPACT_ATOMS: atom_id res chain seq x y z
N MET A 1 -31.31 62.13 -39.57
CA MET A 1 -30.40 62.58 -40.62
C MET A 1 -29.03 62.58 -40.00
N ASP A 2 -28.31 61.51 -40.32
CA ASP A 2 -26.91 61.47 -40.77
C ASP A 2 -25.85 62.06 -39.83
N GLU A 3 -24.67 61.50 -39.61
CA GLU A 3 -23.97 60.28 -39.99
C GLU A 3 -22.63 60.33 -39.21
N ASN A 4 -21.99 59.17 -39.01
CA ASN A 4 -20.55 58.90 -38.90
C ASN A 4 -19.60 59.98 -38.31
N THR A 5 -18.63 59.62 -37.45
CA THR A 5 -17.44 58.87 -37.90
C THR A 5 -16.69 58.21 -36.73
N ASN A 6 -16.20 57.01 -37.05
CA ASN A 6 -15.36 56.05 -36.34
C ASN A 6 -13.95 56.54 -35.90
N ASN A 7 -13.46 55.82 -34.87
CA ASN A 7 -12.12 55.28 -34.59
C ASN A 7 -10.84 56.14 -34.61
N MET A 8 -10.04 56.01 -33.54
CA MET A 8 -8.80 55.19 -33.44
C MET A 8 -8.22 55.42 -32.03
N ASP A 9 -8.28 54.42 -31.14
CA ASP A 9 -7.23 53.41 -30.85
C ASP A 9 -5.94 54.00 -30.25
N LEU A 10 -5.55 53.48 -29.07
CA LEU A 10 -4.16 53.25 -28.70
C LEU A 10 -4.05 52.41 -27.41
N SER A 11 -3.47 51.23 -27.62
CA SER A 11 -2.54 50.49 -26.75
C SER A 11 -3.08 49.34 -25.90
N GLU A 12 -3.00 48.16 -26.53
CA GLU A 12 -2.84 46.84 -25.93
C GLU A 12 -1.56 46.76 -25.07
N GLN A 13 -1.68 46.18 -23.87
CA GLN A 13 -0.59 45.46 -23.21
C GLN A 13 -1.18 44.24 -22.50
N THR A 14 -0.98 43.05 -23.09
CA THR A 14 -0.90 41.82 -22.30
C THR A 14 0.31 41.03 -22.78
N THR A 15 1.35 41.03 -21.95
CA THR A 15 2.53 40.19 -22.10
C THR A 15 2.14 38.74 -21.81
N ASN A 16 2.11 37.90 -22.84
CA ASN A 16 2.08 36.44 -22.67
C ASN A 16 3.51 35.98 -22.33
N GLU A 17 3.75 35.68 -21.06
CA GLU A 17 4.94 34.92 -20.63
C GLU A 17 4.63 33.42 -20.82
N GLU A 18 5.26 32.79 -21.81
CA GLU A 18 5.30 31.34 -21.95
C GLU A 18 6.08 30.75 -20.76
N ARG A 19 5.40 30.03 -19.87
CA ARG A 19 6.04 29.23 -18.83
C ARG A 19 6.62 27.94 -19.45
N PRO A 20 7.84 27.53 -19.08
CA PRO A 20 8.40 26.28 -19.59
C PRO A 20 7.63 25.07 -19.05
N MET A 21 7.27 24.14 -19.94
CA MET A 21 6.85 22.78 -19.60
C MET A 21 8.05 21.97 -19.13
N SER A 22 8.13 21.76 -17.82
CA SER A 22 8.91 20.71 -17.14
C SER A 22 8.10 20.40 -15.88
N ASP A 23 7.50 19.24 -15.68
CA ASP A 23 7.95 17.89 -15.95
C ASP A 23 6.73 17.02 -16.33
N VAL A 24 6.83 16.26 -17.42
CA VAL A 24 5.91 15.13 -17.62
C VAL A 24 6.40 14.06 -16.66
N GLU A 25 5.83 14.01 -15.46
CA GLU A 25 5.93 12.82 -14.61
C GLU A 25 5.49 11.63 -15.47
N ASP A 26 6.40 10.66 -15.64
CA ASP A 26 6.12 9.42 -16.34
C ASP A 26 4.90 8.76 -15.68
N THR A 27 3.75 8.86 -16.35
CA THR A 27 2.44 8.44 -15.80
C THR A 27 2.27 6.92 -15.79
N THR A 28 3.33 6.15 -16.06
CA THR A 28 3.30 4.70 -16.05
C THR A 28 3.03 4.18 -14.63
N PRO A 29 1.96 3.39 -14.43
CA PRO A 29 1.66 2.80 -13.14
C PRO A 29 2.79 1.85 -12.69
N LEU A 30 3.45 2.16 -11.58
CA LEU A 30 4.49 1.30 -11.00
C LEU A 30 3.90 -0.05 -10.56
N PRO A 31 4.35 -1.19 -11.09
CA PRO A 31 3.88 -2.51 -10.68
C PRO A 31 4.40 -2.89 -9.29
N VAL A 32 3.60 -3.59 -8.48
CA VAL A 32 4.00 -4.06 -7.14
C VAL A 32 5.20 -5.01 -7.17
N THR A 33 5.41 -5.71 -8.29
CA THR A 33 6.54 -6.64 -8.48
C THR A 33 7.90 -5.94 -8.58
N ASP A 34 7.93 -4.62 -8.81
CA ASP A 34 9.14 -3.83 -8.56
C ASP A 34 9.21 -3.49 -7.06
N TYR A 35 9.63 -4.48 -6.28
CA TYR A 35 9.50 -4.46 -4.83
C TYR A 35 10.25 -3.30 -4.15
N GLU A 36 11.45 -2.98 -4.62
CA GLU A 36 12.25 -1.88 -4.04
C GLU A 36 11.65 -0.53 -4.39
N ALA A 37 11.33 -0.28 -5.66
CA ALA A 37 10.72 0.97 -6.08
C ALA A 37 9.34 1.16 -5.42
N MET A 38 8.55 0.09 -5.32
CA MET A 38 7.24 0.11 -4.67
C MET A 38 7.38 0.47 -3.18
N ALA A 39 8.27 -0.21 -2.46
CA ALA A 39 8.55 0.07 -1.06
C ALA A 39 8.98 1.54 -0.85
N ASN A 40 9.89 2.05 -1.69
CA ASN A 40 10.35 3.44 -1.62
C ASN A 40 9.24 4.44 -1.94
N LYS A 41 8.32 4.09 -2.86
CA LYS A 41 7.16 4.93 -3.21
C LYS A 41 6.14 5.00 -2.09
N ILE A 42 5.84 3.89 -1.42
CA ILE A 42 4.69 3.78 -0.51
C ILE A 42 5.04 3.91 0.98
N MET A 43 6.31 3.71 1.35
CA MET A 43 6.79 3.85 2.72
C MET A 43 7.69 5.08 2.87
N PRO A 44 7.24 6.13 3.58
CA PRO A 44 8.01 7.37 3.73
C PRO A 44 9.31 7.12 4.49
N GLU A 45 10.35 7.90 4.21
CA GLU A 45 11.59 7.87 4.99
C GLU A 45 11.35 8.46 6.38
N LEU A 46 11.71 7.71 7.43
CA LEU A 46 11.52 8.14 8.82
C LEU A 46 12.76 8.78 9.44
N GLY A 47 13.87 8.89 8.69
CA GLY A 47 15.16 9.38 9.19
C GLY A 47 15.87 8.44 10.17
N GLN A 48 15.33 7.24 10.39
CA GLN A 48 15.92 6.17 11.20
C GLN A 48 16.76 5.25 10.30
N GLU A 49 17.84 4.69 10.85
CA GLU A 49 18.64 3.71 10.12
C GLU A 49 17.84 2.41 9.93
N ILE A 50 17.75 1.95 8.68
CA ILE A 50 17.13 0.67 8.35
C ILE A 50 18.18 -0.42 8.61
N GLU A 51 17.87 -1.31 9.56
CA GLU A 51 18.71 -2.46 9.88
C GLU A 51 18.55 -3.58 8.85
N ASP A 52 17.31 -3.86 8.44
CA ASP A 52 16.99 -4.88 7.44
C ASP A 52 15.75 -4.47 6.64
N PHE A 53 15.70 -4.88 5.38
CA PHE A 53 14.55 -4.70 4.52
C PHE A 53 14.21 -6.02 3.83
N LYS A 54 12.95 -6.44 3.97
CA LYS A 54 12.43 -7.67 3.40
C LYS A 54 11.04 -7.45 2.84
N TYR A 55 10.67 -8.33 1.91
CA TYR A 55 9.32 -8.42 1.41
C TYR A 55 8.92 -9.88 1.27
N ASN A 56 7.63 -10.14 1.37
CA ASN A 56 7.07 -11.46 1.11
C ASN A 56 5.71 -11.32 0.43
N THR A 57 5.51 -12.06 -0.66
CA THR A 57 4.25 -12.08 -1.39
C THR A 57 3.52 -13.38 -1.13
N TRP A 58 2.32 -13.28 -0.61
CA TRP A 58 1.41 -14.40 -0.44
C TRP A 58 0.38 -14.43 -1.56
N HIS A 59 0.42 -15.48 -2.37
CA HIS A 59 -0.62 -15.78 -3.34
C HIS A 59 -1.81 -16.45 -2.64
N VAL A 60 -2.88 -15.69 -2.45
CA VAL A 60 -4.13 -16.17 -1.85
C VAL A 60 -5.02 -16.72 -2.95
N THR A 61 -5.49 -17.95 -2.79
CA THR A 61 -6.39 -18.63 -3.74
C THR A 61 -7.64 -19.11 -3.02
N ASN A 62 -8.66 -19.49 -3.79
CA ASN A 62 -9.92 -20.02 -3.26
C ASN A 62 -10.61 -19.04 -2.29
N TRP A 63 -10.55 -17.73 -2.58
CA TRP A 63 -10.95 -16.64 -1.69
C TRP A 63 -12.33 -16.83 -1.05
N ARG A 64 -13.33 -17.21 -1.83
CA ARG A 64 -14.72 -17.43 -1.39
C ARG A 64 -14.89 -18.54 -0.35
N HIS A 65 -13.91 -19.44 -0.25
CA HIS A 65 -13.93 -20.60 0.64
C HIS A 65 -12.91 -20.51 1.78
N LEU A 66 -12.22 -19.37 1.92
CA LEU A 66 -11.28 -19.16 3.01
C LEU A 66 -11.98 -19.13 4.36
N GLU A 67 -11.27 -19.60 5.39
CA GLU A 67 -11.73 -19.47 6.77
C GLU A 67 -11.76 -18.00 7.19
N LYS A 68 -12.49 -17.72 8.29
CA LYS A 68 -12.63 -16.35 8.80
C LYS A 68 -11.28 -15.71 9.16
N ARG A 69 -10.30 -16.51 9.56
CA ARG A 69 -8.96 -16.09 9.97
C ARG A 69 -7.95 -17.08 9.41
N ILE A 70 -7.00 -16.60 8.61
CA ILE A 70 -5.94 -17.41 8.02
C ILE A 70 -4.61 -16.67 8.04
N THR A 71 -3.52 -17.42 7.96
CA THR A 71 -2.16 -16.87 7.95
C THR A 71 -1.42 -17.26 6.69
N GLY A 72 -0.63 -16.33 6.16
CA GLY A 72 0.27 -16.58 5.05
C GLY A 72 1.56 -17.29 5.46
N PRO A 73 2.47 -17.54 4.50
CA PRO A 73 3.78 -18.12 4.76
C PRO A 73 4.64 -17.21 5.64
N GLU A 74 5.49 -17.84 6.47
CA GLU A 74 6.47 -17.15 7.31
C GLU A 74 7.64 -16.65 6.48
N PHE A 75 8.18 -15.49 6.86
CA PHE A 75 9.40 -14.92 6.30
C PHE A 75 10.21 -14.24 7.42
N GLU A 76 11.51 -14.10 7.21
CA GLU A 76 12.42 -13.56 8.22
C GLU A 76 12.87 -12.15 7.86
N ALA A 77 12.79 -11.22 8.82
CA ALA A 77 13.29 -9.85 8.73
C ALA A 77 13.83 -9.40 10.10
N GLY A 78 15.05 -8.85 10.12
CA GLY A 78 15.73 -8.46 11.36
C GLY A 78 15.94 -9.62 12.34
N ASN A 79 16.17 -10.84 11.82
CA ASN A 79 16.28 -12.11 12.57
C ASN A 79 14.98 -12.56 13.27
N TRP A 80 13.83 -11.96 12.94
CA TRP A 80 12.53 -12.32 13.49
C TRP A 80 11.62 -12.86 12.39
N LYS A 81 10.77 -13.82 12.76
CA LYS A 81 9.80 -14.43 11.84
C LYS A 81 8.49 -13.65 11.86
N TRP A 82 8.08 -13.25 10.67
CA TRP A 82 6.86 -12.50 10.40
C TRP A 82 5.96 -13.30 9.47
N ARG A 83 4.66 -13.01 9.51
CA ARG A 83 3.69 -13.51 8.52
C ARG A 83 2.55 -12.52 8.35
N ILE A 84 1.83 -12.67 7.25
CA ILE A 84 0.58 -11.94 7.02
C ILE A 84 -0.55 -12.68 7.74
N LEU A 85 -1.37 -11.95 8.50
CA LEU A 85 -2.61 -12.43 9.10
C LEU A 85 -3.79 -11.77 8.38
N LEU A 86 -4.68 -12.58 7.80
CA LEU A 86 -5.79 -12.13 6.97
C LEU A 86 -7.12 -12.57 7.57
N PHE A 87 -8.08 -11.63 7.56
CA PHE A 87 -9.50 -11.89 7.80
C PHE A 87 -10.28 -11.53 6.53
N PRO A 88 -10.55 -12.51 5.63
CA PRO A 88 -11.09 -12.26 4.29
C PRO A 88 -12.50 -11.65 4.27
N SER A 89 -13.31 -11.94 5.30
CA SER A 89 -14.66 -11.41 5.47
C SER A 89 -14.76 -10.38 6.60
N GLY A 90 -13.60 -9.94 7.09
CA GLY A 90 -13.45 -9.01 8.20
C GLY A 90 -13.36 -9.65 9.58
N ASN A 91 -12.71 -8.90 10.47
CA ASN A 91 -12.56 -9.28 11.87
C ASN A 91 -13.80 -8.89 12.70
N ASN A 92 -13.87 -7.62 13.12
CA ASN A 92 -14.95 -7.04 13.93
C ASN A 92 -16.05 -6.37 13.10
N ASN A 93 -15.78 -6.09 11.82
CA ASN A 93 -16.72 -5.47 10.91
C ASN A 93 -16.90 -6.35 9.69
N GLN A 94 -18.09 -6.95 9.57
CA GLN A 94 -18.47 -7.72 8.39
C GLN A 94 -18.48 -6.76 7.19
N ASP A 95 -18.07 -7.24 6.01
CA ASP A 95 -17.90 -6.49 4.74
C ASP A 95 -16.57 -5.75 4.51
N THR A 96 -15.67 -5.67 5.50
CA THR A 96 -14.33 -5.09 5.30
C THR A 96 -13.24 -6.12 5.51
N VAL A 97 -12.34 -6.30 4.54
CA VAL A 97 -11.15 -7.14 4.72
C VAL A 97 -10.25 -6.52 5.79
N SER A 98 -9.66 -7.36 6.65
CA SER A 98 -8.65 -6.95 7.62
C SER A 98 -7.33 -7.67 7.33
N ILE A 99 -6.22 -6.93 7.34
CA ILE A 99 -4.88 -7.48 7.08
C ILE A 99 -3.92 -6.94 8.13
N TYR A 100 -3.11 -7.82 8.72
CA TYR A 100 -2.14 -7.51 9.76
C TYR A 100 -0.79 -8.15 9.43
N LEU A 101 0.27 -7.55 9.95
CA LEU A 101 1.57 -8.18 10.10
C LEU A 101 1.63 -8.81 11.50
N ASP A 102 1.99 -10.09 11.57
CA ASP A 102 2.01 -10.90 12.80
C ASP A 102 3.41 -11.44 13.05
N PHE A 103 3.91 -11.22 14.27
CA PHE A 103 5.14 -11.81 14.78
C PHE A 103 4.85 -13.26 15.21
N VAL A 104 5.59 -14.20 14.63
CA VAL A 104 5.23 -15.63 14.67
C VAL A 104 5.43 -16.26 16.05
N ASP A 105 6.50 -15.89 16.77
CA ASP A 105 6.90 -16.55 18.02
C ASP A 105 7.10 -15.58 19.19
N PRO A 106 6.02 -14.94 19.69
CA PRO A 106 6.09 -14.09 20.87
C PRO A 106 6.48 -14.84 22.15
N LYS A 107 6.30 -16.16 22.20
CA LYS A 107 6.61 -16.98 23.39
C LYS A 107 8.10 -17.36 23.45
N GLY A 108 8.76 -17.47 22.31
CA GLY A 108 10.20 -17.67 22.20
C GLY A 108 11.01 -16.37 22.30
N ALA A 109 10.35 -15.21 22.33
CA ALA A 109 11.02 -13.92 22.42
C ALA A 109 11.71 -13.72 23.79
N PRO A 110 12.90 -13.08 23.83
CA PRO A 110 13.57 -12.77 25.09
C PRO A 110 12.75 -11.77 25.91
N ALA A 111 12.98 -11.75 27.23
CA ALA A 111 12.31 -10.79 28.12
C ALA A 111 12.62 -9.35 27.70
N GLY A 112 11.59 -8.51 27.54
CA GLY A 112 11.73 -7.12 27.10
C GLY A 112 11.98 -6.96 25.59
N TRP A 113 11.76 -8.02 24.81
CA TRP A 113 11.88 -7.97 23.36
C TRP A 113 10.97 -6.90 22.76
N HIS A 114 11.52 -6.19 21.78
CA HIS A 114 10.77 -5.31 20.91
C HIS A 114 11.44 -5.22 19.54
N SER A 115 10.67 -4.82 18.54
CA SER A 115 11.18 -4.50 17.21
C SER A 115 10.45 -3.28 16.65
N CYS A 116 11.21 -2.24 16.32
CA CYS A 116 10.69 -1.05 15.63
C CYS A 116 10.59 -1.36 14.14
N VAL A 117 9.37 -1.42 13.61
CA VAL A 117 9.11 -1.90 12.25
C VAL A 117 8.25 -0.90 11.51
N GLN A 118 8.76 -0.43 10.37
CA GLN A 118 7.93 0.21 9.34
C GLN A 118 7.52 -0.84 8.33
N PHE A 119 6.24 -0.93 8.01
CA PHE A 119 5.75 -1.92 7.05
C PHE A 119 4.64 -1.37 6.18
N ALA A 120 4.47 -1.98 5.01
CA ALA A 120 3.33 -1.77 4.13
C ALA A 120 2.69 -3.11 3.76
N LEU A 121 1.36 -3.13 3.73
CA LEU A 121 0.56 -4.26 3.28
C LEU A 121 -0.13 -3.86 1.99
N VAL A 122 0.14 -4.59 0.91
CA VAL A 122 -0.33 -4.28 -0.44
C VAL A 122 -1.15 -5.44 -0.97
N LEU A 123 -2.40 -5.20 -1.33
CA LEU A 123 -3.27 -6.19 -1.98
C LEU A 123 -3.39 -5.81 -3.46
N TRP A 124 -3.08 -6.76 -4.34
CA TRP A 124 -2.95 -6.51 -5.78
C TRP A 124 -3.41 -7.67 -6.66
N ASN A 125 -3.81 -7.36 -7.89
CA ASN A 125 -4.30 -8.36 -8.84
C ASN A 125 -3.12 -9.18 -9.44
N PRO A 126 -3.07 -10.51 -9.29
CA PRO A 126 -1.98 -11.34 -9.81
C PRO A 126 -1.76 -11.22 -11.34
N GLU A 127 -2.82 -10.96 -12.09
CA GLU A 127 -2.81 -10.83 -13.55
C GLU A 127 -2.42 -9.42 -14.01
N ASP A 128 -2.50 -8.42 -13.12
CA ASP A 128 -2.09 -7.04 -13.38
C ASP A 128 -1.50 -6.39 -12.11
N PRO A 129 -0.17 -6.47 -11.92
CA PRO A 129 0.52 -5.92 -10.75
C PRO A 129 0.44 -4.41 -10.59
N THR A 130 -0.10 -3.68 -11.57
CA THR A 130 -0.32 -2.24 -11.47
C THR A 130 -1.63 -1.88 -10.76
N GLN A 131 -2.53 -2.87 -10.61
CA GLN A 131 -3.80 -2.71 -9.90
C GLN A 131 -3.61 -3.15 -8.45
N TYR A 132 -3.54 -2.18 -7.55
CA TYR A 132 -3.29 -2.45 -6.14
C TYR A 132 -3.93 -1.41 -5.22
N ILE A 133 -4.06 -1.78 -3.96
CA ILE A 133 -4.28 -0.89 -2.83
C ILE A 133 -3.26 -1.20 -1.75
N TYR A 134 -2.96 -0.22 -0.91
CA TYR A 134 -2.01 -0.42 0.17
C TYR A 134 -2.35 0.46 1.37
N HIS A 135 -1.87 0.01 2.53
CA HIS A 135 -1.69 0.84 3.70
C HIS A 135 -0.32 0.58 4.28
N HIS A 136 0.25 1.60 4.92
CA HIS A 136 1.54 1.49 5.61
C HIS A 136 1.41 1.99 7.04
N ALA A 137 2.29 1.49 7.90
CA ALA A 137 2.36 1.86 9.31
C ALA A 137 3.81 1.78 9.79
N HIS A 138 4.06 2.41 10.92
CA HIS A 138 5.25 2.21 11.74
C HIS A 138 4.77 1.85 13.14
N HIS A 139 5.30 0.76 13.69
CA HIS A 139 4.91 0.28 15.01
C HIS A 139 6.09 -0.33 15.75
N ARG A 140 6.04 -0.27 17.09
CA ARG A 140 6.95 -0.98 17.96
C ARG A 140 6.26 -2.26 18.43
N PHE A 141 6.62 -3.39 17.81
CA PHE A 141 6.13 -4.70 18.22
C PHE A 141 6.77 -5.09 19.54
N ILE A 142 5.98 -5.69 20.43
CA ILE A 142 6.42 -6.32 21.69
C ILE A 142 5.80 -7.71 21.80
N ALA A 143 6.30 -8.55 22.70
CA ALA A 143 5.78 -9.92 22.82
C ALA A 143 4.28 -9.95 23.21
N GLU A 144 3.81 -8.96 23.97
CA GLU A 144 2.42 -8.81 24.40
C GLU A 144 1.50 -8.29 23.29
N GLU A 145 2.06 -7.65 22.26
CA GLU A 145 1.37 -7.09 21.10
C GLU A 145 2.09 -7.55 19.83
N SER A 146 1.88 -8.82 19.51
CA SER A 146 2.59 -9.52 18.45
C SER A 146 2.07 -9.18 17.05
N ASP A 147 0.89 -8.56 16.92
CA ASP A 147 0.32 -8.18 15.63
C ASP A 147 -0.06 -6.71 15.55
N TRP A 148 0.08 -6.14 14.35
CA TRP A 148 -0.35 -4.78 14.05
C TRP A 148 -0.80 -4.68 12.60
N GLY A 149 -1.80 -3.84 12.33
CA GLY A 149 -2.35 -3.71 10.98
C GLY A 149 -3.66 -2.96 10.91
N PHE A 150 -4.48 -3.33 9.93
CA PHE A 150 -5.63 -2.53 9.50
C PHE A 150 -6.91 -3.36 9.59
N THR A 151 -7.68 -3.14 10.66
CA THR A 151 -8.99 -3.78 10.85
C THR A 151 -9.98 -3.42 9.73
N ARG A 152 -9.88 -2.21 9.18
CA ARG A 152 -10.67 -1.75 8.03
C ARG A 152 -9.72 -1.50 6.84
N PHE A 153 -9.05 -2.54 6.37
CA PHE A 153 -8.08 -2.42 5.27
C PHE A 153 -8.78 -1.93 4.00
N TYR A 154 -9.84 -2.63 3.57
CA TYR A 154 -10.65 -2.21 2.42
C TYR A 154 -12.03 -2.89 2.38
N ASP A 155 -12.98 -2.28 1.67
CA ASP A 155 -14.32 -2.82 1.45
C ASP A 155 -14.26 -4.04 0.51
N LEU A 156 -14.81 -5.18 0.95
CA LEU A 156 -14.75 -6.44 0.22
C LEU A 156 -15.45 -6.37 -1.15
N ARG A 157 -16.57 -5.65 -1.26
CA ARG A 157 -17.31 -5.53 -2.53
C ARG A 157 -16.50 -4.75 -3.57
N LYS A 158 -15.79 -3.71 -3.12
CA LYS A 158 -14.86 -2.94 -3.97
C LYS A 158 -13.61 -3.69 -4.40
N LEU A 159 -13.26 -4.81 -3.75
CA LEU A 159 -12.15 -5.68 -4.19
C LEU A 159 -12.56 -6.62 -5.31
N LEU A 160 -13.83 -7.06 -5.29
CA LEU A 160 -14.38 -8.05 -6.22
C LEU A 160 -14.88 -7.43 -7.54
N THR A 161 -14.97 -6.11 -7.62
CA THR A 161 -15.45 -5.39 -8.80
C THR A 161 -14.42 -4.33 -9.20
N PRO A 162 -14.12 -4.14 -10.50
CA PRO A 162 -13.36 -2.97 -10.93
C PRO A 162 -14.08 -1.69 -10.48
N CYS A 163 -13.39 -0.81 -9.77
CA CYS A 163 -13.97 0.47 -9.37
C CYS A 163 -12.90 1.55 -9.23
N GLU A 164 -13.35 2.80 -9.08
CA GLU A 164 -12.51 3.99 -9.00
C GLU A 164 -11.70 4.15 -10.30
N ASN A 165 -10.37 4.24 -10.20
CA ASN A 165 -9.45 4.33 -11.33
C ASN A 165 -8.92 2.96 -11.79
N ARG A 166 -9.42 1.85 -11.24
CA ARG A 166 -8.95 0.51 -11.58
C ARG A 166 -9.63 -0.04 -12.81
N THR A 167 -8.84 -0.65 -13.67
CA THR A 167 -9.32 -1.36 -14.88
C THR A 167 -9.70 -2.80 -14.58
N ARG A 168 -9.28 -3.36 -13.44
CA ARG A 168 -9.56 -4.73 -13.00
C ARG A 168 -9.97 -4.79 -11.52
N ALA A 169 -10.69 -5.85 -11.15
CA ALA A 169 -10.91 -6.20 -9.75
C ALA A 169 -9.56 -6.59 -9.12
N LEU A 170 -9.41 -6.46 -7.80
CA LEU A 170 -8.18 -6.85 -7.11
C LEU A 170 -8.21 -8.31 -6.66
N ILE A 171 -9.42 -8.83 -6.44
CA ILE A 171 -9.67 -10.26 -6.29
C ILE A 171 -10.32 -10.72 -7.59
N GLU A 172 -9.58 -11.48 -8.38
CA GLU A 172 -10.00 -11.98 -9.69
C GLU A 172 -9.70 -13.48 -9.75
N ASN A 173 -10.58 -14.25 -10.39
CA ASN A 173 -10.47 -15.72 -10.46
C ASN A 173 -10.32 -16.39 -9.08
N ASP A 174 -11.02 -15.84 -8.07
CA ASP A 174 -10.97 -16.32 -6.69
C ASP A 174 -9.57 -16.24 -6.05
N SER A 175 -8.73 -15.34 -6.56
CA SER A 175 -7.34 -15.19 -6.15
C SER A 175 -6.92 -13.73 -6.04
N THR A 176 -5.92 -13.47 -5.19
CA THR A 176 -5.28 -12.16 -5.06
C THR A 176 -3.87 -12.33 -4.50
N ASN A 177 -2.99 -11.35 -4.71
CA ASN A 177 -1.69 -11.32 -4.06
C ASN A 177 -1.70 -10.30 -2.92
N ILE A 178 -1.09 -10.68 -1.79
CA ILE A 178 -0.83 -9.77 -0.69
C ILE A 178 0.67 -9.73 -0.44
N THR A 179 1.28 -8.58 -0.63
CA THR A 179 2.70 -8.36 -0.35
C THR A 179 2.86 -7.58 0.95
N ALA A 180 3.67 -8.09 1.86
CA ALA A 180 4.17 -7.36 3.00
C ALA A 180 5.57 -6.83 2.68
N PHE A 181 5.76 -5.52 2.81
CA PHE A 181 7.08 -4.88 2.83
C PHE A 181 7.41 -4.54 4.28
N VAL A 182 8.60 -4.87 4.73
CA VAL A 182 9.02 -4.76 6.13
C VAL A 182 10.42 -4.14 6.18
N ARG A 183 10.53 -2.97 6.80
CA ARG A 183 11.78 -2.31 7.18
C ARG A 183 11.91 -2.43 8.71
N VAL A 184 12.93 -3.13 9.17
CA VAL A 184 13.33 -3.15 10.57
C VAL A 184 14.22 -1.95 10.81
N LEU A 185 13.88 -1.13 11.80
CA LEU A 185 14.56 0.12 12.11
C LEU A 185 15.41 -0.08 13.36
N LYS A 186 16.61 0.49 13.37
CA LYS A 186 17.40 0.53 14.61
C LYS A 186 16.71 1.42 15.63
N ASP A 187 16.50 0.89 16.84
CA ASP A 187 16.03 1.67 17.98
C ASP A 187 17.13 2.68 18.36
N PRO A 188 16.86 4.00 18.40
CA PRO A 188 17.84 5.03 18.74
C PRO A 188 18.29 5.02 20.20
#